data_AF-A0A2D4JCV8-F1
#
_entry.id   AF-A0A2D4JCV8-F1
#
_cell.length_a   1.000
_cell.length_b   1.000
_cell.length_c   1.000
_cell.angle_alpha   90.00
_cell.angle_beta   90.00
_cell.angle_gamma   90.00
#
_symmetry.space_group_name_H-M   'P 1'
#
loop_
_entity.id
_entity.type
_entity.pdbx_description
1 polymer ?
#
loop_
_entity_poly.entity_id
_entity_poly.type
_entity_poly.pdbx_seq_one_letter_code
_entity_poly.pdbx_strand_id
1 'polypeptide(L)'
;KRYFSISWAFNSSLIATFGANAVPVLNNEFAQREALGQLKVAKESDSIYILKIYRLRLEDSGKYNCRVTERLKTTTGEFIDGESKRPKNTPITVLPLSKHKSFLLLLIVWVSG
;
A
#
# COMPACT_ATOMS: atom_id res chain seq x y z
N LYS A 1 10.46 4.65 20.08
CA LYS A 1 9.49 4.02 19.17
C LYS A 1 9.59 4.70 17.82
N ARG A 2 9.82 3.98 16.73
CA ARG A 2 9.83 4.54 15.37
C ARG A 2 8.41 4.56 14.80
N TYR A 3 8.12 5.54 13.96
CA TYR A 3 6.84 5.68 13.28
C TYR A 3 7.08 5.79 11.79
N PHE A 4 6.15 5.29 10.99
CA PHE A 4 6.29 5.29 9.55
C PHE A 4 4.99 5.73 8.89
N SER A 5 5.14 6.51 7.83
CA SER A 5 4.10 6.68 6.82
C SER A 5 4.41 5.81 5.62
N ILE A 6 3.41 5.11 5.13
CA ILE A 6 3.51 4.22 3.97
C ILE A 6 2.50 4.68 2.94
N SER A 7 2.87 4.76 1.67
CA SER A 7 1.91 5.00 0.59
C SER A 7 2.13 4.04 -0.57
N TRP A 8 1.07 3.53 -1.15
CA TRP A 8 1.09 2.78 -2.41
C TRP A 8 0.46 3.60 -3.53
N ALA A 9 1.04 3.49 -4.73
CA ALA A 9 0.49 4.08 -5.93
C ALA A 9 0.49 3.08 -7.09
N PHE A 10 -0.49 3.23 -7.98
CA PHE A 10 -0.69 2.48 -9.21
C PHE A 10 -0.64 3.46 -10.39
N ASN A 11 0.28 3.26 -11.33
CA ASN A 11 0.49 4.16 -12.47
C ASN A 11 0.63 5.64 -12.04
N SER A 12 1.29 5.88 -10.91
CA SER A 12 1.48 7.21 -10.27
C SER A 12 0.26 7.81 -9.58
N SER A 13 -0.90 7.13 -9.59
CA SER A 13 -2.09 7.51 -8.81
C SER A 13 -2.07 6.84 -7.44
N LEU A 14 -2.37 7.59 -6.37
CA LEU A 14 -2.40 7.05 -5.01
C LEU A 14 -3.53 6.01 -4.83
N ILE A 15 -3.14 4.86 -4.29
CA ILE A 15 -4.05 3.78 -3.89
C ILE A 15 -4.48 4.03 -2.43
N ALA A 16 -3.50 4.02 -1.53
CA ALA A 16 -3.71 4.11 -0.09
C ALA A 16 -2.49 4.68 0.62
N THR A 17 -2.72 5.30 1.76
CA THR A 17 -1.68 5.82 2.66
C THR A 17 -1.95 5.41 4.10
N PHE A 18 -0.93 4.92 4.80
CA PHE A 18 -0.87 4.88 6.25
C PHE A 18 -0.18 6.13 6.78
N GLY A 19 -0.88 6.88 7.65
CA GLY A 19 -0.27 7.93 8.45
C GLY A 19 0.54 7.36 9.62
N ALA A 20 1.23 8.24 10.37
CA ALA A 20 1.99 7.85 11.56
C ALA A 20 1.11 7.23 12.67
N ASN A 21 -0.20 7.49 12.64
CA ASN A 21 -1.23 6.89 13.50
C ASN A 21 -1.68 5.49 13.05
N ALA A 22 -1.13 4.95 11.97
CA ALA A 22 -1.44 3.65 11.40
C ALA A 22 -2.93 3.45 10.99
N VAL A 23 -3.65 4.54 10.71
CA VAL A 23 -4.97 4.46 10.07
C VAL A 23 -4.80 4.58 8.55
N PRO A 24 -5.31 3.61 7.76
CA PRO A 24 -5.24 3.69 6.30
C PRO A 24 -6.27 4.68 5.76
N VAL A 25 -5.87 5.45 4.74
CA VAL A 25 -6.75 6.29 3.94
C VAL A 25 -6.64 5.83 2.50
N LEU A 26 -7.75 5.47 1.88
CA LEU A 26 -7.82 5.01 0.49
C LEU A 26 -8.39 6.11 -0.42
N ASN A 27 -7.95 6.11 -1.67
CA ASN A 27 -8.62 6.86 -2.73
C ASN A 27 -9.98 6.22 -3.05
N ASN A 28 -10.98 7.02 -3.43
CA ASN A 28 -12.38 6.63 -3.66
C ASN A 28 -12.54 5.34 -4.49
N GLU A 29 -11.81 5.20 -5.59
CA GLU A 29 -11.88 3.99 -6.44
C GLU A 29 -11.46 2.72 -5.67
N PHE A 30 -10.36 2.81 -4.92
CA PHE A 30 -9.83 1.69 -4.14
C PHE A 30 -10.60 1.46 -2.84
N ALA A 31 -11.21 2.50 -2.27
CA ALA A 31 -12.13 2.39 -1.13
C ALA A 31 -13.39 1.59 -1.51
N GLN A 32 -13.95 1.79 -2.70
CA GLN A 32 -15.06 0.97 -3.19
C GLN A 32 -14.65 -0.50 -3.34
N ARG A 33 -13.45 -0.77 -3.85
CA ARG A 33 -12.94 -2.15 -3.92
C ARG A 33 -12.72 -2.77 -2.55
N GLU A 34 -12.26 -2.00 -1.57
CA GLU A 34 -12.15 -2.46 -0.19
C GLU A 34 -13.52 -2.83 0.39
N ALA A 35 -14.53 -1.98 0.21
CA ALA A 35 -15.90 -2.24 0.66
C ALA A 35 -16.51 -3.51 0.03
N LEU A 36 -16.13 -3.85 -1.20
CA LEU A 36 -16.52 -5.08 -1.89
C LEU A 36 -15.66 -6.31 -1.53
N GLY A 37 -14.71 -6.18 -0.61
CA GLY A 37 -13.77 -7.25 -0.24
C GLY A 37 -12.75 -7.60 -1.33
N GLN A 38 -12.57 -6.73 -2.33
CA GLN A 38 -11.66 -6.90 -3.45
C GLN A 38 -10.28 -6.27 -3.21
N LEU A 39 -10.13 -5.54 -2.11
CA LEU A 39 -8.88 -4.93 -1.71
C LEU A 39 -8.77 -4.94 -0.19
N LYS A 40 -7.56 -5.05 0.34
CA LYS A 40 -7.29 -4.90 1.78
C LYS A 40 -5.96 -4.18 1.98
N VAL A 41 -5.98 -3.17 2.84
CA VAL A 41 -4.79 -2.48 3.31
C VAL A 41 -4.64 -2.72 4.81
N ALA A 42 -3.49 -3.19 5.26
CA ALA A 42 -3.30 -3.51 6.68
C ALA A 42 -1.85 -3.30 7.14
N LYS A 43 -1.72 -3.00 8.44
CA LYS A 43 -0.47 -3.13 9.19
C LYS A 43 -0.51 -4.48 9.91
N GLU A 44 0.21 -5.47 9.39
CA GLU A 44 0.21 -6.84 9.92
C GLU A 44 1.15 -6.96 11.15
N SER A 45 2.20 -6.14 11.23
CA SER A 45 3.06 -6.02 12.41
C SER A 45 3.65 -4.62 12.51
N ASP A 46 4.45 -4.33 13.55
CA ASP A 46 5.14 -3.04 13.69
C ASP A 46 6.06 -2.67 12.53
N SER A 47 6.51 -3.66 11.75
CA SER A 47 7.43 -3.50 10.63
C SER A 47 6.86 -3.94 9.28
N ILE A 48 5.63 -4.49 9.23
CA ILE A 48 5.05 -5.07 8.01
C ILE A 48 3.74 -4.39 7.67
N TYR A 49 3.71 -3.80 6.47
CA TYR A 49 2.53 -3.18 5.88
C TYR A 49 2.21 -3.87 4.56
N ILE A 50 0.92 -4.08 4.30
CA ILE A 50 0.47 -4.86 3.15
C ILE A 50 -0.65 -4.15 2.39
N LEU A 51 -0.61 -4.32 1.07
CA LEU A 51 -1.71 -4.07 0.15
C LEU A 51 -2.03 -5.41 -0.55
N LYS A 52 -3.25 -5.89 -0.40
CA LYS A 52 -3.79 -7.10 -1.05
C LYS A 52 -4.86 -6.67 -2.04
N ILE A 53 -4.75 -7.10 -3.30
CA ILE A 53 -5.79 -6.92 -4.33
C ILE A 53 -6.30 -8.30 -4.72
N TYR A 54 -7.57 -8.55 -4.45
CA TYR A 54 -8.26 -9.80 -4.81
C TYR A 54 -9.02 -9.62 -6.12
N ARG A 55 -9.27 -10.74 -6.80
CA ARG A 55 -10.03 -10.79 -8.06
C ARG A 55 -9.44 -9.83 -9.09
N LEU A 56 -8.15 -10.03 -9.41
CA LEU A 56 -7.45 -9.20 -10.37
C LEU A 56 -8.18 -9.14 -11.71
N ARG A 57 -8.21 -7.93 -12.27
CA ARG A 57 -8.79 -7.60 -13.57
C ARG A 57 -7.66 -7.24 -14.53
N LEU A 58 -7.95 -7.22 -15.83
CA LEU A 58 -6.94 -6.80 -16.81
C LEU A 58 -6.46 -5.36 -16.56
N GLU A 59 -7.36 -4.49 -16.10
CA GLU A 59 -7.03 -3.11 -15.73
C GLU A 59 -6.09 -2.99 -14.51
N ASP A 60 -5.91 -4.05 -13.72
CA ASP A 60 -4.95 -4.06 -12.60
C ASP A 60 -3.49 -4.24 -13.08
N SER A 61 -3.26 -4.42 -14.38
CA SER A 61 -1.92 -4.44 -14.98
C SER A 61 -1.31 -3.05 -15.02
N GLY A 62 -0.08 -2.92 -14.54
CA GLY A 62 0.62 -1.64 -14.55
C GLY A 62 1.78 -1.57 -13.58
N LYS A 63 2.21 -0.35 -13.26
CA LYS A 63 3.33 -0.11 -12.36
C LYS A 63 2.83 0.18 -10.96
N TYR A 64 3.24 -0.65 -10.02
CA TYR A 64 3.01 -0.43 -8.60
C TYR A 64 4.27 0.10 -7.94
N ASN A 65 4.09 1.08 -7.07
CA ASN A 65 5.17 1.62 -6.25
C ASN A 65 4.72 1.77 -4.80
N CYS A 66 5.69 1.73 -3.91
CA CYS A 66 5.50 2.09 -2.52
C CYS A 66 6.50 3.16 -2.10
N ARG A 67 6.13 3.94 -1.08
CA ARG A 67 7.01 4.89 -0.42
C ARG A 67 6.91 4.69 1.07
N VAL A 68 8.05 4.67 1.73
CA VAL A 68 8.20 4.68 3.17
C VAL A 68 8.78 6.03 3.57
N THR A 69 8.20 6.65 4.58
CA THR A 69 8.76 7.85 5.21
C THR A 69 8.81 7.61 6.71
N GLU A 70 10.00 7.66 7.30
CA GLU A 70 10.13 7.67 8.75
C GLU A 70 9.49 8.95 9.32
N ARG A 71 8.82 8.82 10.46
CA ARG A 71 8.12 9.90 11.14
C ARG A 71 8.71 10.09 12.52
N LEU A 72 9.14 11.31 12.80
CA LEU A 72 9.67 11.70 14.10
C LEU A 72 8.56 12.36 14.90
N LYS A 73 8.34 11.89 16.13
CA LYS A 73 7.37 12.50 17.04
C LYS A 73 8.07 13.59 17.85
N THR A 74 7.61 14.83 17.71
CA THR A 74 8.15 15.98 18.45
C THR A 74 7.72 15.93 19.92
N THR A 75 8.32 16.79 20.75
CA THR A 75 7.92 16.99 22.16
C THR A 75 6.48 17.49 22.30
N THR A 76 5.97 18.22 21.30
CA THR A 76 4.57 18.67 21.21
C THR A 76 3.61 17.56 20.79
N GLY A 77 4.14 16.40 20.37
CA GLY A 77 3.36 15.24 19.94
C GLY A 77 3.03 15.19 18.44
N GLU A 78 3.46 16.19 17.68
CA GLU A 78 3.30 16.27 16.22
C GLU A 78 4.27 15.32 15.51
N PHE A 79 3.93 14.94 14.28
CA PHE A 79 4.78 14.08 13.45
C PHE A 79 5.39 14.86 12.29
N ILE A 80 6.72 14.84 12.20
CA ILE A 80 7.48 15.44 11.09
C ILE A 80 8.13 14.36 10.21
N ASP A 81 8.35 14.70 8.93
CA ASP A 81 9.01 13.81 7.96
C ASP A 81 10.51 13.67 8.29
N GLY A 82 10.97 12.43 8.37
CA GLY A 82 12.38 12.05 8.43
C GLY A 82 12.87 11.49 7.09
N GLU A 83 13.69 10.44 7.13
CA GLU A 83 14.20 9.79 5.91
C GLU A 83 13.05 9.15 5.10
N SER A 84 13.10 9.27 3.77
CA SER A 84 12.14 8.61 2.88
C SER A 84 12.82 7.67 1.90
N LYS A 85 12.33 6.43 1.85
CA LYS A 85 12.79 5.39 0.93
C LYS A 85 11.68 5.03 -0.05
N ARG A 86 12.05 4.85 -1.31
CA ARG A 86 11.17 4.37 -2.37
C ARG A 86 11.79 3.12 -2.98
N PRO A 87 11.28 1.92 -2.64
CA PRO A 87 11.67 0.70 -3.33
C PRO A 87 11.46 0.83 -4.85
N LYS A 88 12.24 0.07 -5.63
CA LYS A 88 12.13 0.10 -7.10
C LYS A 88 10.70 -0.21 -7.54
N ASN A 89 10.22 0.51 -8.55
CA ASN A 89 8.91 0.26 -9.14
C ASN A 89 8.82 -1.18 -9.63
N THR A 90 7.74 -1.87 -9.29
CA THR A 90 7.50 -3.25 -9.69
C THR A 90 6.44 -3.27 -10.79
N PRO A 91 6.80 -3.61 -12.05
CA PRO A 91 5.82 -3.82 -13.10
C PRO A 91 5.07 -5.13 -12.86
N ILE A 92 3.74 -5.09 -12.95
CA ILE A 92 2.87 -6.25 -12.80
C ILE A 92 2.02 -6.38 -14.07
N THR A 93 2.00 -7.58 -14.65
CA THR A 93 1.16 -7.92 -15.81
C THR A 93 0.13 -8.96 -15.38
N VAL A 94 -1.15 -8.64 -15.52
CA VAL A 94 -2.25 -9.58 -15.31
C VAL A 94 -2.59 -10.22 -16.65
N LEU A 95 -2.53 -11.56 -16.71
CA LEU A 95 -2.84 -12.31 -17.92
C LEU A 95 -4.26 -12.90 -17.84
N PRO A 96 -5.04 -12.87 -18.93
CA PRO A 96 -6.35 -13.51 -18.97
C PRO A 96 -6.16 -15.02 -18.80
N LEU A 97 -6.87 -15.61 -17.84
CA LEU A 97 -6.97 -17.06 -17.75
C LEU A 97 -8.30 -17.52 -18.31
N SER A 98 -8.26 -18.57 -19.13
CA SER A 98 -9.41 -19.18 -19.79
C SER A 98 -10.41 -19.86 -18.83
N LYS A 99 -10.18 -19.84 -17.51
CA LYS A 99 -11.07 -20.40 -16.49
C LYS A 99 -11.07 -19.50 -15.25
N HIS A 100 -12.23 -19.39 -14.60
CA HIS A 100 -12.56 -18.59 -13.40
C HIS A 100 -11.58 -18.72 -12.20
N LYS A 101 -10.33 -18.33 -12.38
CA LYS A 101 -9.33 -18.29 -11.32
C LYS A 101 -9.20 -16.84 -10.86
N SER A 102 -9.67 -16.59 -9.63
CA SER A 102 -9.41 -15.31 -8.96
C SER A 102 -7.95 -15.28 -8.53
N PHE A 103 -7.18 -14.31 -9.01
CA PHE A 103 -5.80 -14.09 -8.56
C PHE A 103 -5.75 -13.08 -7.42
N LEU A 104 -4.76 -13.25 -6.54
CA LEU A 104 -4.41 -12.34 -5.45
C LEU A 104 -3.06 -11.71 -5.79
N LEU A 105 -3.01 -10.38 -5.85
CA LEU A 105 -1.75 -9.63 -5.83
C LEU A 105 -1.47 -9.18 -4.39
N LEU A 106 -0.26 -9.43 -3.91
CA LEU A 106 0.20 -9.02 -2.59
C LEU A 106 1.44 -8.12 -2.74
N LEU A 107 1.34 -6.88 -2.27
CA LEU A 107 2.44 -5.93 -2.20
C LEU A 107 2.80 -5.70 -0.74
N ILE A 108 3.99 -6.13 -0.35
CA ILE A 108 4.49 -6.05 1.03
C ILE A 108 5.53 -4.94 1.12
N VAL A 109 5.43 -4.14 2.17
CA VAL A 109 6.44 -3.16 2.56
C VAL A 109 6.96 -3.55 3.94
N TRP A 110 8.26 -3.86 3.99
CA TRP A 110 8.98 -4.12 5.23
C TRP A 110 9.82 -2.90 5.61
N VAL A 111 9.73 -2.49 6.87
CA VAL A 111 10.53 -1.40 7.44
C VAL A 111 11.42 -1.96 8.54
N SER A 112 12.74 -1.77 8.42
CA SER A 112 13.70 -2.19 9.43
C SER A 112 13.60 -1.28 10.66
N GLY A 113 13.36 -1.90 11.82
CA GLY A 113 13.25 -1.26 13.13
C GLY A 113 14.55 -0.75 13.71
#